data_AF-B3SI13-F1
#
_entry.id   AF-B3SI13-F1
#
_cell.length_a   1.000
_cell.length_b   1.000
_cell.length_c   1.000
_cell.angle_alpha   90.00
_cell.angle_beta   90.00
_cell.angle_gamma   90.00
#
_symmetry.space_group_name_H-M   'P 1'
#
loop_
_entity.id
_entity.type
_entity.pdbx_description
1 polymer ?
#
loop_
_entity_poly.entity_id
_entity_poly.type
_entity_poly.pdbx_seq_one_letter_code
_entity_poly.pdbx_strand_id
1 'polypeptide(L)'
;LRAAWQGAQRQTDAALEPKKAAQSAPAAPQLGFCEKTGLEAGGTSQGGALNAAQVAHLGEDAFKGGLHKPDWDKEGLHKPHTIGGKTYDTGFHYLLEAHDLGGKNKTGGYGGPLCADPYSREISDLCQVLLDEAQQDKTLCYNNFTDPCPQLTKRQVEL
;
A
#
# COMPACT_ATOMS: atom_id res chain seq x y z
N LEU A 1 1.07 -27.93 2.85
CA LEU A 1 0.32 -26.77 2.31
C LEU A 1 -1.07 -27.13 1.78
N ARG A 2 -1.21 -27.99 0.76
CA ARG A 2 -2.53 -28.38 0.21
C ARG A 2 -3.49 -29.01 1.24
N ALA A 3 -2.96 -29.82 2.16
CA ALA A 3 -3.74 -30.42 3.26
C ALA A 3 -4.17 -29.41 4.35
N ALA A 4 -3.35 -28.39 4.60
CA ALA A 4 -3.69 -27.32 5.55
C ALA A 4 -4.81 -26.43 4.99
N TRP A 5 -4.77 -26.15 3.68
CA TRP A 5 -5.81 -25.40 2.97
C TRP A 5 -7.17 -26.13 2.97
N GLN A 6 -7.18 -27.47 2.77
CA GLN A 6 -8.40 -28.27 2.86
C GLN A 6 -8.96 -28.38 4.28
N GLY A 7 -8.11 -28.30 5.31
CA GLY A 7 -8.54 -28.25 6.71
C GLY A 7 -9.30 -26.98 7.08
N ALA A 8 -8.82 -25.83 6.59
CA ALA A 8 -9.46 -24.52 6.83
C ALA A 8 -10.84 -24.41 6.19
N GLN A 9 -11.05 -25.05 5.03
CA GLN A 9 -12.33 -25.06 4.32
C GLN A 9 -13.47 -25.77 5.07
N ARG A 10 -13.16 -26.65 6.03
CA ARG A 10 -14.17 -27.37 6.84
C ARG A 10 -14.60 -26.60 8.10
N GLN A 11 -13.86 -25.56 8.50
CA GLN A 11 -14.21 -24.75 9.69
C GLN A 11 -15.17 -23.59 9.37
N THR A 12 -15.38 -23.27 8.09
CA THR A 12 -16.26 -22.18 7.65
C THR A 12 -17.75 -22.51 7.67
N ASP A 13 -18.15 -23.76 7.95
CA ASP A 13 -19.56 -24.19 7.99
C ASP A 13 -20.22 -24.08 9.39
N ALA A 14 -19.51 -23.53 10.38
CA ALA A 14 -20.09 -23.26 11.70
C ALA A 14 -20.79 -21.88 11.70
N ALA A 15 -22.11 -21.88 11.86
CA ALA A 15 -22.96 -20.69 11.89
C ALA A 15 -22.51 -19.69 12.98
N LEU A 16 -22.29 -18.44 12.57
CA LEU A 16 -22.03 -17.30 13.46
C LEU A 16 -23.34 -16.78 14.06
N GLU A 17 -23.50 -16.92 15.37
CA GLU A 17 -24.60 -16.37 16.15
C GLU A 17 -24.53 -14.83 16.26
N PRO A 18 -25.63 -14.08 16.07
CA PRO A 18 -25.62 -12.62 16.13
C PRO A 18 -25.97 -12.09 17.53
N LYS A 19 -25.16 -11.18 18.11
CA LYS A 19 -25.57 -10.37 19.27
C LYS A 19 -25.21 -8.89 19.19
N LYS A 20 -26.29 -8.13 18.92
CA LYS A 20 -26.86 -6.93 19.60
C LYS A 20 -26.18 -5.54 19.54
N ALA A 21 -26.91 -4.66 18.84
CA ALA A 21 -27.22 -3.22 19.01
C ALA A 21 -26.08 -2.18 19.09
N ALA A 22 -26.15 -1.28 18.10
CA ALA A 22 -25.22 -0.21 17.80
C ALA A 22 -25.17 0.90 18.86
N GLN A 23 -23.95 1.32 19.18
CA GLN A 23 -23.67 2.63 19.76
C GLN A 23 -23.87 3.72 18.70
N SER A 24 -24.18 4.94 19.17
CA SER A 24 -24.46 6.14 18.38
C SER A 24 -23.53 6.28 17.18
N ALA A 25 -24.13 6.36 15.98
CA ALA A 25 -23.40 6.45 14.73
C ALA A 25 -22.47 7.68 14.75
N PRO A 26 -21.15 7.52 14.54
CA PRO A 26 -20.33 8.64 14.12
C PRO A 26 -20.90 9.20 12.82
N ALA A 27 -20.67 10.49 12.57
CA ALA A 27 -21.08 11.18 11.33
C ALA A 27 -20.85 10.26 10.12
N ALA A 28 -21.85 10.15 9.25
CA ALA A 28 -21.78 9.28 8.09
C ALA A 28 -20.43 9.47 7.39
N PRO A 29 -19.68 8.38 7.11
CA PRO A 29 -18.39 8.51 6.45
C PRO A 29 -18.61 9.33 5.18
N GLN A 30 -17.85 10.41 5.02
CA GLN A 30 -17.86 11.14 3.76
C GLN A 30 -17.39 10.17 2.68
N LEU A 31 -18.34 9.69 1.88
CA LEU A 31 -18.09 8.86 0.72
C LEU A 31 -17.72 9.77 -0.43
N GLY A 32 -16.64 9.44 -1.14
CA GLY A 32 -16.14 10.21 -2.28
C GLY A 32 -14.73 10.76 -2.04
N PHE A 33 -14.36 11.78 -2.82
CA PHE A 33 -13.01 12.32 -2.83
C PHE A 33 -12.97 13.71 -2.18
N CYS A 34 -11.88 14.00 -1.47
CA CYS A 34 -11.56 15.33 -0.99
C CYS A 34 -11.30 16.25 -2.19
N GLU A 35 -12.03 17.35 -2.32
CA GLU A 35 -11.89 18.29 -3.45
C GLU A 35 -10.48 18.89 -3.56
N LYS A 36 -9.79 19.07 -2.43
CA LYS A 36 -8.44 19.66 -2.40
C LYS A 36 -7.38 18.70 -2.93
N THR A 37 -7.29 17.53 -2.30
CA THR A 37 -6.21 16.57 -2.59
C THR A 37 -6.58 15.58 -3.68
N GLY A 38 -7.87 15.38 -3.95
CA GLY A 38 -8.41 14.31 -4.80
C GLY A 38 -8.24 12.90 -4.20
N LEU A 39 -7.89 12.81 -2.93
CA LEU A 39 -7.76 11.55 -2.17
C LEU A 39 -9.09 11.16 -1.53
N GLU A 40 -9.15 10.00 -0.89
CA GLU A 40 -10.37 9.56 -0.18
C GLU A 40 -10.83 10.60 0.85
N ALA A 41 -12.12 10.91 0.85
CA ALA A 41 -12.72 11.87 1.78
C ALA A 41 -12.90 11.27 3.19
N GLY A 42 -13.10 9.96 3.27
CA GLY A 42 -13.14 9.21 4.52
C GLY A 42 -11.76 8.82 5.02
N GLY A 43 -11.61 8.72 6.34
CA GLY A 43 -10.40 8.17 6.96
C GLY A 43 -9.94 8.93 8.20
N THR A 44 -8.83 8.48 8.76
CA THR A 44 -8.14 9.14 9.87
C THR A 44 -6.67 9.31 9.53
N SER A 45 -5.97 10.16 10.29
CA SER A 45 -4.51 10.27 10.21
C SER A 45 -3.79 8.99 10.65
N GLN A 46 -4.49 8.05 11.31
CA GLN A 46 -3.90 6.81 11.79
C GLN A 46 -3.87 5.71 10.73
N GLY A 47 -4.80 5.71 9.77
CA GLY A 47 -4.83 4.67 8.74
C GLY A 47 -6.11 4.67 7.90
N GLY A 48 -6.39 3.52 7.28
CA GLY A 48 -7.31 3.41 6.16
C GLY A 48 -6.66 3.81 4.84
N ALA A 49 -7.48 3.83 3.78
CA ALA A 49 -7.05 4.29 2.47
C ALA A 49 -6.46 5.72 2.54
N LEU A 50 -5.57 6.02 1.59
CA LEU A 50 -4.87 7.29 1.53
C LEU A 50 -5.88 8.45 1.45
N ASN A 51 -5.81 9.37 2.41
CA ASN A 51 -6.79 10.44 2.61
C ASN A 51 -6.10 11.76 2.98
N ALA A 52 -6.87 12.85 2.95
CA ALA A 52 -6.34 14.19 3.22
C ALA A 52 -5.72 14.36 4.61
N ALA A 53 -6.20 13.63 5.63
CA ALA A 53 -5.69 13.73 6.99
C ALA A 53 -4.30 13.09 7.14
N GLN A 54 -3.99 12.04 6.36
CA GLN A 54 -2.68 11.38 6.37
C GLN A 54 -1.58 12.22 5.71
N VAL A 55 -1.92 13.15 4.82
CA VAL A 55 -0.96 13.94 4.03
C VAL A 55 -0.93 15.42 4.40
N ALA A 56 -1.75 15.85 5.36
CA ALA A 56 -1.92 17.26 5.69
C ALA A 56 -0.62 17.98 6.05
N HIS A 57 0.33 17.28 6.68
CA HIS A 57 1.63 17.82 7.07
C HIS A 57 2.62 17.96 5.91
N LEU A 58 2.33 17.39 4.74
CA LEU A 58 3.17 17.49 3.54
C LEU A 58 2.86 18.76 2.72
N GLY A 59 1.86 19.54 3.12
CA GLY A 59 1.43 20.75 2.41
C GLY A 59 0.51 20.46 1.22
N GLU A 60 -0.23 21.49 0.80
CA GLU A 60 -1.30 21.36 -0.21
C GLU A 60 -0.79 21.00 -1.62
N ASP A 61 0.49 21.27 -1.91
CA ASP A 61 1.08 20.99 -3.23
C ASP A 61 1.63 19.56 -3.38
N ALA A 62 1.84 18.84 -2.27
CA ALA A 62 2.37 17.47 -2.32
C ALA A 62 1.37 16.51 -2.99
N PHE A 63 0.08 16.67 -2.69
CA PHE A 63 -1.01 15.84 -3.20
C PHE A 63 -2.15 16.69 -3.74
N LYS A 64 -2.42 16.58 -5.04
CA LYS A 64 -3.47 17.37 -5.71
C LYS A 64 -4.10 16.59 -6.86
N GLY A 65 -5.43 16.61 -6.94
CA GLY A 65 -6.18 15.89 -7.98
C GLY A 65 -5.93 14.38 -8.00
N GLY A 66 -5.64 13.78 -6.84
CA GLY A 66 -5.34 12.36 -6.67
C GLY A 66 -3.89 11.99 -7.03
N LEU A 67 -3.04 12.96 -7.34
CA LEU A 67 -1.66 12.75 -7.77
C LEU A 67 -0.67 13.17 -6.70
N HIS A 68 0.41 12.38 -6.57
CA HIS A 68 1.59 12.69 -5.79
C HIS A 68 2.70 13.19 -6.73
N LYS A 69 3.10 14.45 -6.61
CA LYS A 69 4.08 15.09 -7.52
C LYS A 69 5.10 15.93 -6.76
N PRO A 70 5.97 15.31 -5.95
CA PRO A 70 7.02 16.03 -5.24
C PRO A 70 8.03 16.65 -6.23
N ASP A 71 8.49 17.86 -5.90
CA ASP A 71 9.55 18.55 -6.64
C ASP A 71 10.92 18.16 -6.07
N TRP A 72 11.72 17.49 -6.88
CA TRP A 72 13.01 16.95 -6.45
C TRP A 72 14.15 17.88 -6.83
N ASP A 73 15.24 17.80 -6.08
CA ASP A 73 16.48 18.45 -6.48
C ASP A 73 16.93 17.96 -7.86
N LYS A 74 17.49 18.87 -8.67
CA LYS A 74 17.93 18.60 -10.04
C LYS A 74 19.09 17.60 -10.11
N GLU A 75 19.90 17.50 -9.06
CA GLU A 75 20.95 16.49 -8.95
C GLU A 75 20.39 15.12 -8.53
N GLY A 76 19.18 15.08 -7.97
CA GLY A 76 18.41 13.88 -7.70
C GLY A 76 18.16 13.59 -6.22
N LEU A 77 17.59 12.41 -5.94
CA LEU A 77 17.06 11.99 -4.63
C LEU A 77 18.09 11.92 -3.49
N HIS A 78 19.39 11.97 -3.80
CA HIS A 78 20.44 11.94 -2.79
C HIS A 78 20.65 13.30 -2.10
N LYS A 79 20.05 14.38 -2.61
CA LYS A 79 20.07 15.71 -2.01
C LYS A 79 18.95 15.91 -0.99
N PRO A 80 19.12 16.84 -0.04
CA PRO A 80 18.05 17.23 0.88
C PRO A 80 16.76 17.60 0.15
N HIS A 81 15.63 17.26 0.74
CA HIS A 81 14.31 17.54 0.16
C HIS A 81 13.45 18.26 1.19
N THR A 82 12.79 19.36 0.81
CA THR A 82 11.93 20.13 1.71
C THR A 82 10.50 20.11 1.20
N ILE A 83 9.56 19.70 2.05
CA ILE A 83 8.14 19.63 1.72
C ILE A 83 7.31 19.83 3.00
N GLY A 84 6.18 20.56 2.91
CA GLY A 84 5.32 20.83 4.07
C GLY A 84 6.00 21.56 5.24
N GLY A 85 7.09 22.30 4.98
CA GLY A 85 7.89 22.95 6.02
C GLY A 85 8.87 22.03 6.77
N LYS A 86 8.93 20.74 6.42
CA LYS A 86 9.92 19.79 6.92
C LYS A 86 11.04 19.58 5.89
N THR A 87 12.29 19.60 6.34
CA THR A 87 13.45 19.22 5.53
C THR A 87 13.91 17.83 5.90
N TYR A 88 14.09 16.98 4.89
CA TYR A 88 14.60 15.62 4.97
C TYR A 88 16.06 15.61 4.51
N ASP A 89 16.88 14.76 5.13
CA ASP A 89 18.31 14.63 4.80
C ASP A 89 18.54 14.30 3.33
N THR A 90 17.67 13.44 2.77
CA THR A 90 17.63 13.15 1.34
C THR A 90 16.19 12.95 0.85
N GLY A 91 15.98 13.02 -0.46
CA GLY A 91 14.70 12.63 -1.07
C GLY A 91 14.28 11.18 -0.73
N PHE A 92 15.23 10.26 -0.53
CA PHE A 92 14.91 8.90 -0.07
C PHE A 92 14.26 8.87 1.32
N HIS A 93 14.67 9.75 2.23
CA HIS A 93 14.05 9.83 3.56
C HIS A 93 12.59 10.28 3.47
N TYR A 94 12.28 11.17 2.54
CA TYR A 94 10.89 11.53 2.25
C TYR A 94 10.12 10.35 1.62
N LEU A 95 10.72 9.61 0.67
CA LEU A 95 10.09 8.42 0.10
C LEU A 95 9.81 7.32 1.14
N LEU A 96 10.66 7.17 2.15
CA LEU A 96 10.42 6.24 3.26
C LEU A 96 9.18 6.65 4.07
N GLU A 97 8.99 7.95 4.33
CA GLU A 97 7.78 8.43 4.97
C GLU A 97 6.55 8.23 4.07
N ALA A 98 6.67 8.55 2.78
CA ALA A 98 5.58 8.37 1.82
C ALA A 98 5.15 6.90 1.70
N HIS A 99 6.08 5.95 1.83
CA HIS A 99 5.81 4.51 1.81
C HIS A 99 4.93 4.04 2.98
N ASP A 100 4.88 4.78 4.09
CA ASP A 100 4.07 4.40 5.27
C ASP A 100 2.58 4.77 5.11
N LEU A 101 2.24 5.57 4.10
CA LEU A 101 0.90 6.13 3.90
C LEU A 101 -0.07 5.16 3.21
N GLY A 102 -1.35 5.24 3.55
CA GLY A 102 -2.46 4.58 2.83
C GLY A 102 -2.61 3.05 2.97
N GLY A 103 -1.63 2.34 3.54
CA GLY A 103 -1.64 0.88 3.66
C GLY A 103 -2.09 0.32 5.00
N LYS A 104 -2.35 1.17 6.00
CA LYS A 104 -2.68 0.74 7.37
C LYS A 104 -4.18 0.49 7.54
N ASN A 105 -4.55 -0.36 8.48
CA ASN A 105 -5.93 -0.55 8.94
C ASN A 105 -6.43 0.69 9.71
N LYS A 106 -7.70 0.69 10.14
CA LYS A 106 -8.35 1.84 10.82
C LYS A 106 -7.67 2.26 12.13
N THR A 107 -6.89 1.39 12.77
CA THR A 107 -6.20 1.66 14.03
C THR A 107 -4.69 1.82 13.86
N GLY A 108 -4.20 1.93 12.63
CA GLY A 108 -2.79 2.17 12.32
C GLY A 108 -1.87 0.95 12.32
N GLY A 109 -2.42 -0.26 12.48
CA GLY A 109 -1.66 -1.50 12.26
C GLY A 109 -1.71 -1.96 10.79
N TYR A 110 -0.84 -2.87 10.38
CA TYR A 110 -0.92 -3.51 9.06
C TYR A 110 -1.76 -4.80 9.04
N GLY A 111 -2.08 -5.35 10.21
CA GLY A 111 -2.90 -6.55 10.33
C GLY A 111 -4.34 -6.37 9.91
N GLY A 112 -4.98 -7.47 9.53
CA GLY A 112 -6.39 -7.55 9.18
C GLY A 112 -7.05 -8.81 9.73
N PRO A 113 -8.35 -9.01 9.46
CA PRO A 113 -9.12 -10.15 9.98
C PRO A 113 -8.61 -11.52 9.50
N LEU A 114 -7.87 -11.56 8.39
CA LEU A 114 -7.30 -12.80 7.82
C LEU A 114 -5.85 -13.05 8.25
N CYS A 115 -5.15 -12.02 8.70
CA CYS A 115 -3.77 -12.11 9.17
C CYS A 115 -3.51 -10.92 10.10
N ALA A 116 -3.57 -11.17 11.41
CA ALA A 116 -3.43 -10.11 12.41
C ALA A 116 -1.98 -9.61 12.54
N ASP A 117 -0.99 -10.47 12.30
CA ASP A 117 0.44 -10.14 12.38
C ASP A 117 1.18 -10.51 11.08
N PRO A 118 1.08 -9.67 10.03
CA PRO A 118 1.66 -9.95 8.72
C PRO A 118 3.19 -9.85 8.69
N TYR A 119 3.82 -9.32 9.74
CA TYR A 119 5.28 -9.21 9.85
C TYR A 119 5.86 -10.15 10.91
N SER A 120 5.07 -11.12 11.35
CA SER A 120 5.53 -12.18 12.24
C SER A 120 6.64 -13.01 11.60
N ARG A 121 7.40 -13.72 12.45
CA ARG A 121 8.40 -14.68 12.01
C ARG A 121 7.78 -15.81 11.16
N GLU A 122 6.59 -16.27 11.53
CA GLU A 122 5.89 -17.33 10.78
C GLU A 122 5.64 -16.93 9.32
N ILE A 123 5.13 -15.71 9.10
CA ILE A 123 4.89 -15.19 7.74
C ILE A 123 6.22 -14.95 7.02
N SER A 124 7.23 -14.43 7.71
CA SER A 124 8.56 -14.22 7.12
C SER A 124 9.22 -15.53 6.67
N ASP A 125 9.15 -16.57 7.49
CA ASP A 125 9.69 -17.90 7.18
C ASP A 125 8.95 -18.53 5.99
N LEU A 126 7.62 -18.36 5.92
CA LEU A 126 6.82 -18.79 4.76
C LEU A 126 7.22 -18.03 3.48
N CYS A 127 7.38 -16.71 3.56
CA CYS A 127 7.83 -15.90 2.44
C CYS A 127 9.21 -16.34 1.91
N GLN A 128 10.12 -16.75 2.80
CA GLN A 128 11.42 -17.27 2.39
C GLN A 128 11.30 -18.58 1.59
N VAL A 129 10.46 -19.51 2.04
CA VAL A 129 10.19 -20.75 1.28
C VAL A 129 9.62 -20.43 -0.11
N LEU A 130 8.65 -19.51 -0.19
CA LEU A 130 8.06 -19.09 -1.46
C LEU A 130 9.07 -18.42 -2.38
N LEU A 131 10.00 -17.61 -1.83
CA LEU A 131 11.06 -16.98 -2.60
C LEU A 131 12.03 -18.02 -3.19
N ASP A 132 12.37 -19.06 -2.43
CA ASP A 132 13.23 -20.14 -2.88
C ASP A 132 12.55 -21.00 -3.97
N GLU A 133 11.25 -21.31 -3.79
CA GLU A 133 10.44 -22.03 -4.79
C GLU A 133 10.30 -21.21 -6.09
N ALA A 134 10.11 -19.90 -5.99
CA ALA A 134 9.96 -19.02 -7.15
C ALA A 134 11.18 -19.01 -8.08
N GLN A 135 12.40 -19.24 -7.56
CA GLN A 135 13.60 -19.35 -8.39
C GLN A 135 13.57 -20.57 -9.33
N GLN A 136 12.78 -21.59 -9.00
CA GLN A 136 12.71 -22.85 -9.73
C GLN A 136 11.42 -22.98 -10.55
N ASP A 137 10.48 -22.05 -10.39
CA ASP A 137 9.19 -22.09 -11.04
C ASP A 137 9.34 -22.11 -12.59
N LYS A 138 8.65 -23.07 -13.22
CA LYS A 138 8.59 -23.26 -14.68
C LYS A 138 7.19 -22.98 -15.25
N THR A 139 6.34 -22.35 -14.45
CA THR A 139 4.95 -22.01 -14.77
C THR A 139 4.71 -20.50 -14.90
N LEU A 140 5.78 -19.72 -14.99
CA LEU A 140 5.72 -18.27 -15.17
C LEU A 140 5.15 -17.90 -16.55
N CYS A 141 4.55 -16.72 -16.64
CA CYS A 141 3.97 -16.21 -17.89
C CYS A 141 5.02 -16.05 -19.01
N TYR A 142 4.55 -15.88 -20.25
CA TYR A 142 5.40 -15.70 -21.44
C TYR A 142 6.43 -16.83 -21.63
N ASN A 143 5.98 -18.07 -21.41
CA ASN A 143 6.80 -19.29 -21.43
C ASN A 143 8.03 -19.21 -20.51
N ASN A 144 7.88 -18.71 -19.29
CA ASN A 144 8.99 -18.39 -18.38
C ASN A 144 9.89 -17.27 -18.88
N PHE A 145 9.27 -16.20 -19.38
CA PHE A 145 9.96 -15.03 -19.95
C PHE A 145 10.93 -15.38 -21.10
N THR A 146 10.70 -16.49 -21.80
CA THR A 146 11.50 -16.89 -22.97
C THR A 146 10.91 -16.43 -24.29
N ASP A 147 9.65 -15.97 -24.30
CA ASP A 147 9.06 -15.38 -25.50
C ASP A 147 9.82 -14.11 -25.94
N PRO A 148 9.88 -13.81 -27.25
CA PRO A 148 10.52 -12.58 -27.74
C PRO A 148 9.91 -11.32 -27.13
N CYS A 149 10.73 -10.52 -26.43
CA CYS A 149 10.30 -9.27 -25.80
C CYS A 149 10.50 -8.08 -26.75
N PRO A 150 9.44 -7.33 -27.12
CA PRO A 150 9.57 -6.14 -27.96
C PRO A 150 10.30 -5.01 -27.21
N GLN A 151 11.04 -4.18 -27.95
CA GLN A 151 11.80 -3.05 -27.40
C GLN A 151 11.62 -1.82 -28.27
N LEU A 152 11.35 -0.66 -27.64
CA LEU A 152 11.33 0.62 -28.33
C LEU A 152 12.71 0.96 -28.89
N THR A 153 12.73 1.49 -30.10
CA THR A 153 13.94 2.05 -30.70
C THR A 153 14.30 3.39 -30.05
N LYS A 154 15.58 3.81 -30.15
CA LYS A 154 16.01 5.14 -29.66
C LYS A 154 15.14 6.27 -30.19
N ARG A 155 14.82 6.22 -31.49
CA ARG A 155 13.95 7.21 -32.14
C ARG A 155 12.55 7.25 -31.54
N GLN A 156 11.97 6.11 -31.14
CA GLN A 156 10.65 6.08 -30.50
C GLN A 156 10.68 6.61 -29.06
N VAL A 157 11.81 6.52 -28.37
CA VAL A 157 11.98 7.07 -27.01
C VAL A 157 12.15 8.59 -27.04
N GLU A 158 12.68 9.15 -28.12
CA GLU A 158 12.91 10.59 -28.30
C GLU A 158 11.67 11.37 -28.77
N LEU A 159 10.60 10.68 -29.21
CA LEU A 159 9.32 11.28 -29.65
C LEU A 159 8.41 11.61 -28.47
#